data_AF-A0A932E369-F1
#
_entry.id   AF-A0A932E369-F1
#
_cell.length_a   1.000
_cell.length_b   1.000
_cell.length_c   1.000
_cell.angle_alpha   90.00
_cell.angle_beta   90.00
_cell.angle_gamma   90.00
#
_symmetry.space_group_name_H-M   'P 1'
#
loop_
_entity.id
_entity.type
_entity.pdbx_description
1 polymer ?
#
loop_
_entity_poly.entity_id
_entity_poly.type
_entity_poly.pdbx_seq_one_letter_code
_entity_poly.pdbx_strand_id
1 'polypeptide(L)'
;MTLRADPVTIALGLALGAGWFGFPGLLWDVAWHRTIGRDTFFSPPHALMYTGVAVNGLVSVWAVLWGRRHGAPAGFTLGGAGFVLALAGAALDEWWHANVGKDVNLWSPPHLVGLAGTVLIALGLVFALARHTRFAREPRWWAPRAILLFCFADLVHKAMVALDHYTLDPWGRTPDFYPFLLALLLPAILSTAVRALGPGAATAVAGLFTLQHVLILSVLLAFDMRIPTVTPIPILPALALDLVAVALARRAGGPGALGAVVAGGAFALVVVAQEAAWMAWAVGRPWAPERMAAAIPGILLTAAGSAWVGWALGTLVTSAAEGRAAGEAFGSRRRSGAAVALMLALGAVGLAAAYRPSHAEPPASAAALGLAPDTGFDHRDTVFWEPLLPDGWRDPGAHAAYQEAIVDGHGIPVGPAWCARDEATLARELATLRFALAINGEPVDLARYPRTRRRLRDGGLCEWIGVTATTPRPGFQELTYTLARGAGAASTIIVQLRVKAP
;
A
#
# COMPACT_ATOMS: atom_id res chain seq x y z
N MET A 1 -7.96 -13.73 42.30
CA MET A 1 -8.28 -14.32 40.98
C MET A 1 -7.08 -14.05 40.09
N THR A 2 -6.16 -15.02 39.97
CA THR A 2 -4.91 -14.85 39.21
C THR A 2 -5.25 -14.78 37.72
N LEU A 3 -4.90 -13.65 37.08
CA LEU A 3 -4.84 -13.49 35.63
C LEU A 3 -3.83 -14.49 35.07
N ARG A 4 -4.20 -15.77 34.92
CA ARG A 4 -3.42 -16.71 34.12
C ARG A 4 -3.72 -16.40 32.67
N ALA A 5 -2.81 -15.68 32.01
CA ALA A 5 -2.85 -15.55 30.56
C ALA A 5 -2.78 -16.96 29.97
N ASP A 6 -3.87 -17.39 29.34
CA ASP A 6 -3.93 -18.65 28.60
C ASP A 6 -2.80 -18.65 27.55
N PRO A 7 -2.01 -19.73 27.40
CA PRO A 7 -0.99 -19.86 26.36
C PRO A 7 -1.48 -19.43 24.96
N VAL A 8 -2.74 -19.68 24.63
CA VAL A 8 -3.34 -19.25 23.36
C VAL A 8 -3.48 -17.73 23.29
N THR A 9 -3.89 -17.07 24.37
CA THR A 9 -3.95 -15.59 24.41
C THR A 9 -2.57 -14.97 24.25
N ILE A 10 -1.54 -15.56 24.88
CA ILE A 10 -0.14 -15.13 24.71
C ILE A 10 0.29 -15.30 23.25
N ALA A 11 0.05 -16.48 22.66
CA ALA A 11 0.41 -16.75 21.27
C ALA A 11 -0.28 -15.78 20.30
N LEU A 12 -1.56 -15.47 20.50
CA LEU A 12 -2.29 -14.49 19.69
C LEU A 12 -1.75 -13.06 19.89
N GLY A 13 -1.33 -12.70 21.12
CA GLY A 13 -0.63 -11.45 21.39
C GLY A 13 0.74 -11.37 20.69
N LEU A 14 1.48 -12.48 20.62
CA LEU A 14 2.75 -12.58 19.89
C LEU A 14 2.55 -12.45 18.37
N ALA A 15 1.52 -13.09 17.81
CA ALA A 15 1.14 -12.91 16.40
C ALA A 15 0.80 -11.45 16.08
N LEU A 16 0.02 -10.80 16.95
CA LEU A 16 -0.24 -9.36 16.82
C LEU A 16 1.06 -8.55 16.85
N GLY A 17 1.92 -8.80 17.84
CA GLY A 17 3.22 -8.12 17.96
C GLY A 17 4.05 -8.28 16.69
N ALA A 18 4.11 -9.50 16.14
CA ALA A 18 4.79 -9.78 14.88
C ALA A 18 4.21 -9.01 13.70
N GLY A 19 2.89 -8.86 13.61
CA GLY A 19 2.26 -7.99 12.61
C GLY A 19 2.67 -6.53 12.77
N TRP A 20 2.68 -6.03 14.02
CA TRP A 20 3.07 -4.66 14.36
C TRP A 20 4.55 -4.35 14.16
N PHE A 21 5.43 -5.35 14.17
CA PHE A 21 6.84 -5.22 13.78
C PHE A 21 7.07 -5.41 12.28
N GLY A 22 6.30 -6.29 11.63
CA GLY A 22 6.39 -6.51 10.19
C GLY A 22 5.94 -5.29 9.37
N PHE A 23 4.95 -4.53 9.86
CA PHE A 23 4.45 -3.35 9.17
C PHE A 23 5.49 -2.20 9.03
N PRO A 24 6.24 -1.79 10.08
CA PRO A 24 7.40 -0.92 9.93
C PRO A 24 8.40 -1.40 8.87
N GLY A 25 8.60 -2.72 8.75
CA GLY A 25 9.43 -3.31 7.70
C GLY A 25 8.94 -2.97 6.30
N LEU A 26 7.63 -3.02 6.06
CA LEU A 26 7.03 -2.68 4.76
C LEU A 26 7.15 -1.19 4.42
N LEU A 27 6.92 -0.28 5.37
CA LEU A 27 7.15 1.15 5.13
C LEU A 27 8.63 1.48 4.95
N TRP A 28 9.50 0.77 5.67
CA TRP A 28 10.94 0.89 5.49
C TRP A 28 11.37 0.38 4.11
N ASP A 29 10.79 -0.71 3.63
CA ASP A 29 11.03 -1.26 2.29
C ASP A 29 10.72 -0.24 1.19
N VAL A 30 9.52 0.35 1.23
CA VAL A 30 9.14 1.43 0.31
C VAL A 30 10.14 2.60 0.36
N ALA A 31 10.48 3.05 1.58
CA ALA A 31 11.43 4.15 1.75
C ALA A 31 12.85 3.78 1.26
N TRP A 32 13.27 2.54 1.48
CA TRP A 32 14.54 2.00 1.03
C TRP A 32 14.61 2.00 -0.49
N HIS A 33 13.58 1.50 -1.14
CA HIS A 33 13.47 1.50 -2.57
C HIS A 33 13.54 2.89 -3.19
N ARG A 34 12.95 3.90 -2.55
CA ARG A 34 13.00 5.29 -3.04
C ARG A 34 14.31 6.01 -2.76
N THR A 35 15.07 5.55 -1.76
CA THR A 35 16.28 6.24 -1.27
C THR A 35 17.56 5.61 -1.77
N ILE A 36 17.65 4.28 -1.67
CA ILE A 36 18.87 3.50 -1.88
C ILE A 36 18.81 2.80 -3.24
N GLY A 37 17.73 2.07 -3.53
CA GLY A 37 17.69 1.30 -4.78
C GLY A 37 17.03 -0.07 -4.69
N ARG A 38 17.52 -1.00 -5.52
CA ARG A 38 17.14 -2.41 -5.53
C ARG A 38 17.65 -3.08 -4.27
N ASP A 39 16.83 -4.00 -3.79
CA ASP A 39 17.09 -4.77 -2.59
C ASP A 39 17.69 -6.11 -2.97
N THR A 40 18.42 -6.70 -2.03
CA THR A 40 18.67 -8.14 -2.06
C THR A 40 17.53 -8.85 -1.35
N PHE A 41 17.31 -10.13 -1.62
CA PHE A 41 16.34 -10.95 -0.88
C PHE A 41 16.43 -10.80 0.65
N PHE A 42 17.64 -10.61 1.21
CA PHE A 42 17.86 -10.39 2.65
C PHE A 42 18.16 -8.94 3.01
N SER A 43 17.54 -7.97 2.33
CA SER A 43 17.67 -6.57 2.74
C SER A 43 17.16 -6.38 4.18
N PRO A 44 17.68 -5.41 4.93
CA PRO A 44 17.22 -5.14 6.28
C PRO A 44 15.68 -4.95 6.43
N PRO A 45 14.97 -4.23 5.53
CA PRO A 45 13.51 -4.15 5.60
C PRO A 45 12.83 -5.51 5.35
N HIS A 46 13.28 -6.29 4.36
CA HIS A 46 12.78 -7.64 4.10
C HIS A 46 12.97 -8.57 5.30
N ALA A 47 14.14 -8.55 5.95
CA ALA A 47 14.39 -9.37 7.13
C ALA A 47 13.38 -9.09 8.26
N LEU A 48 13.01 -7.82 8.47
CA LEU A 48 12.00 -7.43 9.46
C LEU A 48 10.60 -7.91 9.04
N MET A 49 10.22 -7.73 7.77
CA MET A 49 8.96 -8.21 7.22
C MET A 49 8.83 -9.74 7.33
N TYR A 50 9.85 -10.47 6.90
CA TYR A 50 9.91 -11.93 6.94
C TYR A 50 9.83 -12.45 8.36
N THR A 51 10.47 -11.78 9.32
CA THR A 51 10.33 -12.13 10.74
C THR A 51 8.86 -12.02 11.20
N GLY A 52 8.17 -10.95 10.81
CA GLY A 52 6.75 -10.77 11.10
C GLY A 52 5.86 -11.85 10.49
N VAL A 53 6.11 -12.22 9.23
CA VAL A 53 5.38 -13.29 8.52
C VAL A 53 5.67 -14.66 9.13
N ALA A 54 6.94 -14.96 9.40
CA ALA A 54 7.38 -16.23 9.97
C ALA A 54 6.79 -16.46 11.36
N VAL A 55 6.81 -15.45 12.25
CA VAL A 55 6.21 -15.57 13.59
C VAL A 55 4.70 -15.77 13.50
N ASN A 56 4.00 -15.04 12.61
CA ASN A 56 2.57 -15.25 12.38
C ASN A 56 2.27 -16.67 11.85
N GLY A 57 3.11 -17.20 10.95
CA GLY A 57 3.03 -18.57 10.47
C GLY A 57 3.21 -19.60 11.58
N LEU A 58 4.26 -19.45 12.40
CA LEU A 58 4.54 -20.34 13.53
C LEU A 58 3.42 -20.32 14.57
N VAL A 59 2.89 -19.14 14.92
CA VAL A 59 1.73 -19.03 15.81
C VAL A 59 0.51 -19.71 15.20
N SER A 60 0.27 -19.53 13.90
CA SER A 60 -0.86 -20.15 13.20
C SER A 60 -0.74 -21.69 13.19
N VAL A 61 0.46 -22.23 12.90
CA VAL A 61 0.73 -23.68 12.93
C VAL A 61 0.57 -24.23 14.35
N TRP A 62 1.17 -23.58 15.35
CA TRP A 62 1.00 -23.95 16.75
C TRP A 62 -0.48 -23.94 17.15
N ALA A 63 -1.22 -22.91 16.75
CA ALA A 63 -2.64 -22.79 17.04
C ALA A 63 -3.51 -23.80 16.28
N VAL A 64 -3.13 -24.27 15.09
CA VAL A 64 -3.81 -25.38 14.42
C VAL A 64 -3.53 -26.71 15.15
N LEU A 65 -2.28 -26.97 15.52
CA LEU A 65 -1.87 -28.23 16.14
C LEU A 65 -2.39 -28.35 17.59
N TRP A 66 -2.32 -27.28 18.38
CA TRP A 66 -2.76 -27.25 19.78
C TRP A 66 -4.15 -26.65 19.98
N GLY A 67 -4.53 -25.66 19.18
CA GLY A 67 -5.80 -24.92 19.30
C GLY A 67 -7.01 -25.62 18.68
N ARG A 68 -6.84 -26.70 17.89
CA ARG A 68 -7.94 -27.62 17.54
C ARG A 68 -8.68 -28.17 18.78
N ARG A 69 -8.00 -28.24 19.93
CA ARG A 69 -8.56 -28.62 21.23
C ARG A 69 -9.24 -27.45 22.00
N HIS A 70 -9.11 -26.21 21.51
CA HIS A 70 -9.47 -24.97 22.22
C HIS A 70 -10.48 -24.07 21.48
N GLY A 71 -11.09 -24.52 20.37
CA GLY A 71 -12.41 -24.05 19.95
C GLY A 71 -12.53 -22.95 18.88
N ALA A 72 -11.51 -22.70 18.05
CA ALA A 72 -11.57 -21.70 16.96
C ALA A 72 -11.00 -22.15 15.58
N PRO A 73 -11.34 -23.33 15.05
CA PRO A 73 -10.69 -23.90 13.86
C PRO A 73 -10.81 -23.02 12.61
N ALA A 74 -11.96 -22.35 12.39
CA ALA A 74 -12.17 -21.52 11.20
C ALA A 74 -11.26 -20.27 11.17
N GLY A 75 -11.04 -19.61 12.32
CA GLY A 75 -10.14 -18.45 12.41
C GLY A 75 -8.69 -18.85 12.12
N PHE A 76 -8.25 -19.99 12.65
CA PHE A 76 -6.91 -20.52 12.37
C PHE A 76 -6.74 -20.98 10.92
N THR A 77 -7.75 -21.60 10.31
CA THR A 77 -7.71 -21.94 8.89
C THR A 77 -7.61 -20.70 8.02
N LEU A 78 -8.37 -19.64 8.34
CA LEU A 78 -8.30 -18.37 7.62
C LEU A 78 -6.91 -17.73 7.71
N GLY A 79 -6.34 -17.70 8.92
CA GLY A 79 -4.99 -17.17 9.13
C GLY A 79 -3.91 -18.02 8.45
N GLY A 80 -4.02 -19.34 8.49
CA GLY A 80 -3.12 -20.26 7.80
C GLY A 80 -3.17 -20.11 6.28
N ALA A 81 -4.36 -19.96 5.69
CA ALA A 81 -4.51 -19.64 4.26
C ALA A 81 -3.87 -18.29 3.92
N GLY A 82 -4.06 -17.28 4.78
CA GLY A 82 -3.40 -15.98 4.65
C GLY A 82 -1.87 -16.07 4.68
N PHE A 83 -1.31 -16.91 5.55
CA PHE A 83 0.13 -17.17 5.61
C PHE A 83 0.66 -17.81 4.33
N VAL A 84 -0.01 -18.83 3.81
CA VAL A 84 0.37 -19.46 2.53
C VAL A 84 0.34 -18.44 1.40
N LEU A 85 -0.67 -17.57 1.37
CA LEU A 85 -0.78 -16.53 0.36
C LEU A 85 0.31 -15.45 0.50
N ALA A 86 0.65 -15.06 1.72
CA ALA A 86 1.74 -14.12 1.98
C ALA A 86 3.11 -14.67 1.56
N LEU A 87 3.37 -15.96 1.83
CA LEU A 87 4.57 -16.65 1.34
C LEU A 87 4.61 -16.73 -0.19
N ALA A 88 3.48 -17.03 -0.83
CA ALA A 88 3.39 -17.04 -2.28
C ALA A 88 3.65 -15.64 -2.86
N GLY A 89 3.14 -14.58 -2.22
CA GLY A 89 3.43 -13.19 -2.58
C GLY A 89 4.94 -12.88 -2.53
N ALA A 90 5.61 -13.22 -1.42
CA ALA A 90 7.06 -13.00 -1.27
C ALA A 90 7.91 -13.80 -2.28
N ALA A 91 7.53 -15.05 -2.58
CA ALA A 91 8.23 -15.85 -3.60
C ALA A 91 7.99 -15.30 -5.02
N LEU A 92 6.77 -14.84 -5.30
CA LEU A 92 6.43 -14.20 -6.57
C LEU A 92 7.15 -12.86 -6.74
N ASP A 93 7.39 -12.15 -5.64
CA ASP A 93 8.07 -10.85 -5.62
C ASP A 93 9.56 -10.98 -5.99
N GLU A 94 10.27 -11.93 -5.39
CA GLU A 94 11.66 -12.25 -5.79
C GLU A 94 11.75 -12.67 -7.26
N TRP A 95 10.81 -13.52 -7.70
CA TRP A 95 10.74 -13.90 -9.11
C TRP A 95 10.49 -12.69 -10.01
N TRP A 96 9.61 -11.78 -9.61
CA TRP A 96 9.29 -10.56 -10.35
C TRP A 96 10.50 -9.64 -10.46
N HIS A 97 11.23 -9.42 -9.37
CA HIS A 97 12.47 -8.65 -9.37
C HIS A 97 13.57 -9.26 -10.23
N ALA A 98 13.65 -10.60 -10.30
CA ALA A 98 14.64 -11.27 -11.14
C ALA A 98 14.30 -11.26 -12.64
N ASN A 99 13.02 -11.19 -13.02
CA ASN A 99 12.57 -11.42 -14.41
C ASN A 99 11.90 -10.21 -15.08
N VAL A 100 11.30 -9.31 -14.30
CA VAL A 100 10.54 -8.16 -14.81
C VAL A 100 11.26 -6.86 -14.46
N GLY A 101 11.62 -6.68 -13.18
CA GLY A 101 12.29 -5.48 -12.68
C GLY A 101 11.73 -5.07 -11.32
N LYS A 102 12.03 -3.83 -10.91
CA LYS A 102 11.54 -3.29 -9.65
C LYS A 102 10.27 -2.48 -9.86
N ASP A 103 9.29 -2.70 -8.99
CA ASP A 103 8.06 -1.92 -8.97
C ASP A 103 8.29 -0.58 -8.28
N VAL A 104 7.88 0.50 -8.95
CA VAL A 104 7.97 1.86 -8.39
C VAL A 104 6.85 2.10 -7.35
N ASN A 105 5.83 1.25 -7.35
CA ASN A 105 4.67 1.34 -6.47
C ASN A 105 4.26 -0.05 -5.94
N LEU A 106 3.50 -0.06 -4.86
CA LEU A 106 3.03 -1.28 -4.19
C LEU A 106 1.95 -2.08 -4.97
N TRP A 107 1.61 -1.68 -6.20
CA TRP A 107 0.46 -2.22 -6.95
C TRP A 107 0.80 -3.34 -7.93
N SER A 108 2.05 -3.80 -7.91
CA SER A 108 2.42 -5.00 -8.65
C SER A 108 1.63 -6.22 -8.17
N PRO A 109 1.41 -7.24 -9.03
CA PRO A 109 0.75 -8.47 -8.63
C PRO A 109 1.34 -9.16 -7.38
N PRO A 110 2.68 -9.29 -7.21
CA PRO A 110 3.26 -9.89 -6.00
C PRO A 110 2.84 -9.20 -4.70
N HIS A 111 2.97 -7.87 -4.65
CA HIS A 111 2.61 -7.06 -3.49
C HIS A 111 1.12 -7.18 -3.12
N LEU A 112 0.21 -7.17 -4.10
CA LEU A 112 -1.22 -7.32 -3.85
C LEU A 112 -1.58 -8.71 -3.29
N VAL A 113 -0.93 -9.76 -3.78
CA VAL A 113 -1.07 -11.13 -3.25
C VAL A 113 -0.56 -11.19 -1.81
N GLY A 114 0.63 -10.65 -1.56
CA GLY A 114 1.21 -10.56 -0.21
C GLY A 114 0.29 -9.83 0.77
N LEU A 115 -0.18 -8.64 0.38
CA LEU A 115 -1.07 -7.81 1.19
C LEU A 115 -2.39 -8.52 1.50
N ALA A 116 -3.02 -9.16 0.50
CA ALA A 116 -4.22 -9.96 0.70
C ALA A 116 -3.98 -11.09 1.72
N GLY A 117 -2.84 -11.77 1.64
CA GLY A 117 -2.44 -12.79 2.62
C GLY A 117 -2.37 -12.24 4.04
N THR A 118 -1.72 -11.09 4.23
CA THR A 118 -1.61 -10.48 5.56
C THR A 118 -2.94 -9.96 6.12
N VAL A 119 -3.89 -9.54 5.27
CA VAL A 119 -5.26 -9.20 5.69
C VAL A 119 -6.00 -10.44 6.19
N LEU A 120 -5.87 -11.58 5.50
CA LEU A 120 -6.47 -12.85 5.94
C LEU A 120 -5.90 -13.34 7.27
N ILE A 121 -4.59 -13.16 7.50
CA ILE A 121 -3.95 -13.41 8.81
C ILE A 121 -4.61 -12.57 9.91
N ALA A 122 -4.75 -11.26 9.70
CA ALA A 122 -5.35 -10.35 10.68
C ALA A 122 -6.82 -10.69 10.96
N LEU A 123 -7.62 -11.01 9.93
CA LEU A 123 -9.00 -11.46 10.12
C LEU A 123 -9.07 -12.79 10.88
N GLY A 124 -8.20 -13.75 10.56
CA GLY A 124 -8.09 -15.01 11.27
C GLY A 124 -7.80 -14.81 12.76
N LEU A 125 -6.87 -13.89 13.08
CA LEU A 125 -6.51 -13.51 14.44
C LEU A 125 -7.69 -12.87 15.20
N VAL A 126 -8.41 -11.94 14.56
CA VAL A 126 -9.61 -11.32 15.15
C VAL A 126 -10.65 -12.37 15.55
N PHE A 127 -10.98 -13.30 14.64
CA PHE A 127 -11.95 -14.35 14.92
C PHE A 127 -11.47 -15.37 15.95
N ALA A 128 -10.19 -15.78 15.87
CA ALA A 128 -9.60 -16.70 16.84
C ALA A 128 -9.61 -16.12 18.25
N LEU A 129 -9.19 -14.86 18.41
CA LEU A 129 -9.17 -14.18 19.68
C LEU A 129 -10.58 -13.98 20.23
N ALA A 130 -11.52 -13.52 19.41
CA ALA A 130 -12.91 -13.37 19.80
C ALA A 130 -13.49 -14.69 20.33
N ARG A 131 -13.33 -15.77 19.57
CA ARG A 131 -13.88 -17.08 19.91
C ARG A 131 -13.24 -17.72 21.15
N HIS A 132 -11.92 -17.58 21.30
CA HIS A 132 -11.17 -18.18 22.38
C HIS A 132 -11.38 -17.44 23.70
N THR A 133 -11.22 -16.12 23.70
CA THR A 133 -11.28 -15.31 24.93
C THR A 133 -12.71 -15.04 25.39
N ARG A 134 -13.68 -15.12 24.48
CA ARG A 134 -15.08 -14.76 24.73
C ARG A 134 -15.23 -13.43 25.49
N PHE A 135 -14.39 -12.45 25.17
CA PHE A 135 -14.24 -11.20 25.92
C PHE A 135 -15.56 -10.43 26.10
N ALA A 136 -16.56 -10.65 25.24
CA ALA A 136 -17.90 -10.08 25.39
C ALA A 136 -18.61 -10.54 26.66
N ARG A 137 -18.33 -11.76 27.16
CA ARG A 137 -18.90 -12.32 28.40
C ARG A 137 -18.16 -11.86 29.67
N GLU A 138 -16.96 -11.30 29.51
CA GLU A 138 -16.10 -10.88 30.62
C GLU A 138 -15.70 -9.40 30.45
N PRO A 139 -16.58 -8.44 30.81
CA PRO A 139 -16.32 -7.02 30.60
C PRO A 139 -15.07 -6.48 31.32
N ARG A 140 -14.69 -7.10 32.45
CA ARG A 140 -13.52 -6.72 33.24
C ARG A 140 -12.20 -7.17 32.61
N TRP A 141 -12.22 -8.11 31.68
CA TRP A 141 -11.02 -8.57 30.98
C TRP A 141 -10.77 -7.69 29.76
N TRP A 142 -9.84 -6.74 29.92
CA TRP A 142 -9.56 -5.72 28.91
C TRP A 142 -8.50 -6.16 27.89
N ALA A 143 -7.63 -7.13 28.21
CA ALA A 143 -6.49 -7.50 27.36
C ALA A 143 -6.90 -7.94 25.93
N PRO A 144 -7.93 -8.78 25.70
CA PRO A 144 -8.35 -9.14 24.35
C PRO A 144 -8.91 -7.95 23.56
N ARG A 145 -9.58 -7.01 24.25
CA ARG A 145 -10.08 -5.78 23.63
C ARG A 145 -8.94 -4.88 23.17
N ALA A 146 -7.90 -4.74 23.98
CA ALA A 146 -6.69 -4.03 23.58
C ALA A 146 -6.02 -4.70 22.37
N ILE A 147 -5.83 -6.03 22.39
CA ILE A 147 -5.29 -6.76 21.24
C ILE A 147 -6.13 -6.51 19.98
N LEU A 148 -7.46 -6.52 20.07
CA LEU A 148 -8.33 -6.21 18.93
C LEU A 148 -8.18 -4.78 18.42
N LEU A 149 -8.04 -3.77 19.30
CA LEU A 149 -7.77 -2.39 18.87
C LEU A 149 -6.49 -2.31 18.03
N PHE A 150 -5.43 -2.97 18.49
CA PHE A 150 -4.17 -3.05 17.74
C PHE A 150 -4.34 -3.84 16.44
N CYS A 151 -5.13 -4.93 16.40
CA CYS A 151 -5.44 -5.66 15.16
C CYS A 151 -6.16 -4.77 14.13
N PHE A 152 -7.16 -3.99 14.58
CA PHE A 152 -7.90 -3.11 13.68
C PHE A 152 -7.05 -1.94 13.20
N ALA A 153 -6.18 -1.38 14.05
CA ALA A 153 -5.22 -0.36 13.63
C ALA A 153 -4.20 -0.91 12.61
N ASP A 154 -3.76 -2.16 12.76
CA ASP A 154 -2.94 -2.86 11.77
C ASP A 154 -3.70 -3.12 10.44
N LEU A 155 -5.00 -3.40 10.48
CA LEU A 155 -5.83 -3.46 9.27
C LEU A 155 -5.96 -2.09 8.58
N VAL A 156 -6.08 -1.00 9.35
CA VAL A 156 -6.04 0.36 8.79
C VAL A 156 -4.69 0.65 8.15
N HIS A 157 -3.58 0.25 8.77
CA HIS A 157 -2.24 0.34 8.18
C HIS A 157 -2.14 -0.37 6.83
N LYS A 158 -2.61 -1.62 6.74
CA LYS A 158 -2.66 -2.38 5.49
C LYS A 158 -3.51 -1.71 4.42
N ALA A 159 -4.67 -1.17 4.80
CA ALA A 159 -5.52 -0.43 3.89
C ALA A 159 -4.84 0.85 3.38
N MET A 160 -4.19 1.62 4.25
CA MET A 160 -3.48 2.84 3.86
C MET A 160 -2.26 2.55 2.99
N VAL A 161 -1.53 1.46 3.25
CA VAL A 161 -0.39 1.05 2.41
C VAL A 161 -0.84 0.51 1.05
N ALA A 162 -2.01 -0.14 0.96
CA ALA A 162 -2.63 -0.42 -0.34
C ALA A 162 -2.80 0.87 -1.18
N LEU A 163 -2.94 2.03 -0.52
CA LEU A 163 -3.12 3.33 -1.15
C LEU A 163 -1.82 4.15 -1.21
N ASP A 164 -0.67 3.54 -0.90
CA ASP A 164 0.60 4.26 -0.75
C ASP A 164 0.99 5.03 -2.01
N HIS A 165 0.66 4.51 -3.20
CA HIS A 165 0.78 5.21 -4.48
C HIS A 165 0.25 6.65 -4.43
N TYR A 166 -0.93 6.87 -3.86
CA TYR A 166 -1.54 8.20 -3.75
C TYR A 166 -0.87 9.07 -2.68
N THR A 167 -0.15 8.45 -1.73
CA THR A 167 0.66 9.15 -0.73
C THR A 167 2.04 9.53 -1.27
N LEU A 168 2.55 8.77 -2.24
CA LEU A 168 3.80 9.03 -2.94
C LEU A 168 3.62 10.07 -4.05
N ASP A 169 2.53 9.97 -4.80
CA ASP A 169 2.15 10.89 -5.86
C ASP A 169 0.81 11.60 -5.55
N PRO A 170 0.85 12.86 -5.10
CA PRO A 170 -0.34 13.65 -4.86
C PRO A 170 -1.18 13.92 -6.13
N TRP A 171 -0.62 13.78 -7.34
CA TRP A 171 -1.34 14.03 -8.59
C TRP A 171 -2.39 12.96 -8.90
N GLY A 172 -2.16 11.72 -8.48
CA GLY A 172 -3.14 10.63 -8.58
C GLY A 172 -4.36 10.82 -7.67
N ARG A 173 -4.37 11.81 -6.76
CA ARG A 173 -5.52 12.09 -5.88
C ARG A 173 -6.59 12.89 -6.59
N THR A 174 -7.36 12.22 -7.44
CA THR A 174 -8.55 12.83 -8.04
C THR A 174 -9.70 12.90 -7.02
N PRO A 175 -10.61 13.89 -7.13
CA PRO A 175 -11.73 14.07 -6.18
C PRO A 175 -12.70 12.89 -6.18
N ASP A 176 -12.73 12.09 -7.24
CA ASP A 176 -13.64 10.97 -7.40
C ASP A 176 -13.05 9.62 -6.97
N PHE A 177 -11.74 9.43 -7.09
CA PHE A 177 -11.14 8.11 -6.94
C PHE A 177 -10.48 7.90 -5.58
N TYR A 178 -9.63 8.82 -5.13
CA TYR A 178 -8.93 8.63 -3.85
C TYR A 178 -9.89 8.61 -2.64
N PRO A 179 -10.84 9.57 -2.50
CA PRO A 179 -11.87 9.47 -1.47
C PRO A 179 -12.76 8.23 -1.59
N PHE A 180 -13.02 7.74 -2.81
CA PHE A 180 -13.75 6.50 -3.05
C PHE A 180 -12.99 5.29 -2.48
N LEU A 181 -11.67 5.20 -2.68
CA LEU A 181 -10.85 4.12 -2.14
C LEU A 181 -10.80 4.16 -0.61
N LEU A 182 -10.68 5.35 -0.01
CA LEU A 182 -10.79 5.52 1.45
C LEU A 182 -12.16 5.08 1.97
N ALA A 183 -13.24 5.47 1.28
CA ALA A 183 -14.62 5.08 1.59
C ALA A 183 -14.88 3.57 1.40
N LEU A 184 -14.15 2.92 0.51
CA LEU A 184 -14.24 1.47 0.27
C LEU A 184 -13.57 0.67 1.40
N LEU A 185 -12.39 1.09 1.84
CA LEU A 185 -11.57 0.30 2.76
C LEU A 185 -11.84 0.60 4.24
N LEU A 186 -11.85 1.88 4.62
CA LEU A 186 -11.79 2.27 6.04
C LEU A 186 -13.11 2.08 6.81
N PRO A 187 -14.29 2.45 6.27
CA PRO A 187 -15.55 2.26 7.00
C PRO A 187 -15.83 0.79 7.35
N ALA A 188 -15.41 -0.16 6.52
CA ALA A 188 -15.55 -1.58 6.83
C ALA A 188 -14.75 -1.97 8.08
N ILE A 189 -13.50 -1.52 8.19
CA ILE A 189 -12.63 -1.82 9.34
C ILE A 189 -13.14 -1.10 10.60
N LEU A 190 -13.42 0.20 10.49
CA LEU A 190 -13.82 1.04 11.62
C LEU A 190 -15.19 0.65 12.17
N SER A 191 -16.17 0.37 11.29
CA SER A 191 -17.50 -0.12 11.71
C SER A 191 -17.42 -1.51 12.34
N THR A 192 -16.52 -2.39 11.88
CA THR A 192 -16.25 -3.68 12.54
C THR A 192 -15.73 -3.45 13.96
N ALA A 193 -14.78 -2.54 14.14
CA ALA A 193 -14.22 -2.20 15.45
C ALA A 193 -15.28 -1.64 16.40
N VAL A 194 -16.09 -0.69 15.95
CA VAL A 194 -17.20 -0.11 16.74
C VAL A 194 -18.22 -1.17 17.13
N ARG A 195 -18.56 -2.08 16.21
CA ARG A 195 -19.53 -3.14 16.48
C ARG A 195 -18.99 -4.19 17.48
N ALA A 196 -17.69 -4.50 17.42
CA ALA A 196 -17.04 -5.48 18.28
C ALA A 196 -16.66 -4.95 19.66
N LEU A 197 -16.23 -3.69 19.74
CA LEU A 197 -15.62 -3.10 20.94
C LEU A 197 -16.44 -1.98 21.57
N GLY A 198 -17.39 -1.42 20.84
CA GLY A 198 -18.27 -0.32 21.27
C GLY A 198 -17.89 1.05 20.70
N PRO A 199 -18.69 2.09 20.98
CA PRO A 199 -18.42 3.44 20.52
C PRO A 199 -17.10 4.00 21.06
N GLY A 200 -16.39 4.77 20.24
CA GLY A 200 -15.04 5.27 20.51
C GLY A 200 -13.94 4.38 19.93
N ALA A 201 -14.27 3.16 19.52
CA ALA A 201 -13.30 2.22 18.96
C ALA A 201 -12.76 2.67 17.59
N ALA A 202 -13.57 3.30 16.73
CA ALA A 202 -13.07 3.78 15.44
C ALA A 202 -12.01 4.87 15.65
N THR A 203 -12.27 5.83 16.54
CA THR A 203 -11.36 6.91 16.88
C THR A 203 -10.09 6.39 17.54
N ALA A 204 -10.21 5.43 18.47
CA ALA A 204 -9.07 4.79 19.11
C ALA A 204 -8.19 4.02 18.11
N VAL A 205 -8.81 3.26 17.20
CA VAL A 205 -8.12 2.56 16.11
C VAL A 205 -7.39 3.54 15.20
N ALA A 206 -8.06 4.61 14.77
CA ALA A 206 -7.43 5.64 13.97
C ALA A 206 -6.28 6.32 14.71
N GLY A 207 -6.43 6.64 16.00
CA GLY A 207 -5.37 7.23 16.83
C GLY A 207 -4.15 6.32 17.01
N LEU A 208 -4.36 5.02 17.22
CA LEU A 208 -3.28 4.03 17.30
C LEU A 208 -2.54 3.89 15.96
N PHE A 209 -3.30 3.87 14.85
CA PHE A 209 -2.73 3.94 13.50
C PHE A 209 -1.84 5.19 13.35
N THR A 210 -2.38 6.38 13.66
CA THR A 210 -1.65 7.65 13.58
C THR A 210 -0.35 7.63 14.35
N LEU A 211 -0.39 7.18 15.61
CA LEU A 211 0.76 7.19 16.50
C LEU A 211 1.88 6.31 15.92
N GLN A 212 1.56 5.09 15.51
CA GLN A 212 2.54 4.18 14.93
C GLN A 212 3.06 4.71 13.58
N HIS A 213 2.17 5.18 12.70
CA HIS A 213 2.55 5.69 11.39
C HIS A 213 3.51 6.88 11.52
N VAL A 214 3.17 7.87 12.35
CA VAL A 214 4.05 9.03 12.62
C VAL A 214 5.37 8.61 13.22
N LEU A 215 5.39 7.64 14.14
CA LEU A 215 6.63 7.13 14.72
C LEU A 215 7.53 6.50 13.65
N ILE A 216 6.97 5.66 12.77
CA ILE A 216 7.72 5.02 11.68
C ILE A 216 8.29 6.08 10.74
N LEU A 217 7.47 7.03 10.28
CA LEU A 217 7.92 8.09 9.40
C LEU A 217 9.00 8.97 10.06
N SER A 218 8.88 9.25 11.35
CA SER A 218 9.88 10.02 12.10
C SER A 218 11.22 9.29 12.19
N VAL A 219 11.20 7.97 12.42
CA VAL A 219 12.41 7.14 12.41
C VAL A 219 13.03 7.12 11.03
N LEU A 220 12.24 6.91 9.97
CA LEU A 220 12.74 6.91 8.58
C LEU A 220 13.38 8.26 8.20
N LEU A 221 12.73 9.38 8.56
CA LEU A 221 13.29 10.72 8.38
C LEU A 221 14.62 10.90 9.14
N ALA A 222 14.72 10.40 10.38
CA ALA A 222 15.95 10.48 11.17
C ALA A 222 17.12 9.68 10.56
N PHE A 223 16.85 8.72 9.67
CA PHE A 223 17.84 7.97 8.90
C PHE A 223 18.03 8.49 7.47
N ASP A 224 17.60 9.73 7.18
CA ASP A 224 17.67 10.38 5.88
C ASP A 224 16.98 9.57 4.75
N MET A 225 15.93 8.84 5.10
CA MET A 225 15.14 8.07 4.13
C MET A 225 14.04 8.95 3.55
N ARG A 226 13.80 8.80 2.23
CA ARG A 226 12.65 9.42 1.56
C ARG A 226 11.36 8.77 2.04
N ILE A 227 10.57 9.54 2.77
CA ILE A 227 9.23 9.13 3.20
C ILE A 227 8.15 9.54 2.18
N PRO A 228 6.96 8.92 2.21
CA PRO A 228 5.78 9.43 1.50
C PRO A 228 5.38 10.83 1.97
N THR A 229 4.55 11.54 1.18
CA THR A 229 3.96 12.78 1.67
C THR A 229 3.05 12.48 2.85
N VAL A 230 3.15 13.26 3.92
CA VAL A 230 2.23 13.14 5.06
C VAL A 230 0.83 13.38 4.54
N THR A 231 -0.05 12.38 4.61
CA THR A 231 -1.44 12.51 4.15
C THR A 231 -2.38 12.78 5.30
N PRO A 232 -3.58 13.31 5.03
CA PRO A 232 -4.58 13.44 6.07
C PRO A 232 -4.91 12.08 6.68
N ILE A 233 -4.55 11.93 7.95
CA ILE A 233 -4.76 10.70 8.69
C ILE A 233 -6.25 10.57 9.07
N PRO A 234 -6.87 9.38 9.03
CA PRO A 234 -8.32 9.22 9.15
C PRO A 234 -8.87 9.38 10.59
N ILE A 235 -8.28 10.26 11.43
CA ILE A 235 -8.79 10.53 12.79
C ILE A 235 -10.14 11.27 12.73
N LEU A 236 -10.25 12.38 11.98
CA LEU A 236 -11.49 13.16 11.93
C LEU A 236 -12.65 12.37 11.32
N PRO A 237 -12.47 11.63 10.20
CA PRO A 237 -13.50 10.74 9.68
C PRO A 237 -13.91 9.64 10.67
N ALA A 238 -12.95 9.04 11.38
CA ALA A 238 -13.25 8.01 12.39
C ALA A 238 -14.03 8.58 13.58
N LEU A 239 -13.70 9.80 14.01
CA LEU A 239 -14.44 10.52 15.06
C LEU A 239 -15.89 10.78 14.61
N ALA A 240 -16.11 11.21 13.37
CA ALA A 240 -17.45 11.43 12.84
C ALA A 240 -18.30 10.14 12.85
N LEU A 241 -17.69 9.01 12.46
CA LEU A 241 -18.31 7.68 12.51
C LEU A 241 -18.71 7.33 13.96
N ASP A 242 -17.82 7.52 14.93
CA ASP A 242 -18.09 7.26 16.34
C ASP A 242 -19.17 8.18 16.93
N LEU A 243 -19.16 9.47 16.59
CA LEU A 243 -20.17 10.42 17.08
C LEU A 243 -21.58 10.02 16.65
N VAL A 244 -21.73 9.57 15.39
CA VAL A 244 -23.00 9.00 14.90
C VAL A 244 -23.34 7.71 15.66
N ALA A 245 -22.38 6.82 15.85
CA ALA A 245 -22.59 5.58 16.59
C ALA A 245 -23.07 5.83 18.03
N VAL A 246 -22.46 6.79 18.75
CA VAL A 246 -22.87 7.22 20.10
C VAL A 246 -24.28 7.81 20.08
N ALA A 247 -24.56 8.72 19.15
CA ALA A 247 -25.86 9.40 19.06
C ALA A 247 -27.02 8.40 18.84
N LEU A 248 -26.79 7.38 18.01
CA LEU A 248 -27.79 6.35 17.72
C LEU A 248 -27.87 5.28 18.81
N ALA A 249 -26.74 4.92 19.44
CA ALA A 249 -26.73 3.97 20.56
C ALA A 249 -27.58 4.47 21.74
N ARG A 250 -27.52 5.78 22.04
CA ARG A 250 -28.34 6.43 23.09
C ARG A 250 -29.85 6.38 22.80
N ARG A 251 -30.27 6.22 21.55
CA ARG A 251 -31.68 6.22 21.13
C ARG A 251 -32.28 4.82 20.96
N ALA A 252 -31.47 3.80 20.68
CA ALA A 252 -31.96 2.49 20.25
C ALA A 252 -31.21 1.27 20.84
N GLY A 253 -30.36 1.46 21.87
CA GLY A 253 -29.63 0.35 22.50
C GLY A 253 -28.39 -0.15 21.75
N GLY A 254 -27.94 0.58 20.73
CA GLY A 254 -26.73 0.31 19.92
C GLY A 254 -26.91 0.70 18.45
N PRO A 255 -25.83 0.90 17.66
CA PRO A 255 -25.96 1.19 16.23
C PRO A 255 -26.35 -0.10 15.48
N GLY A 256 -27.61 -0.20 15.08
CA GLY A 256 -28.08 -1.22 14.14
C GLY A 256 -27.51 -1.01 12.74
N ALA A 257 -27.87 -1.87 11.78
CA ALA A 257 -27.39 -1.80 10.40
C ALA A 257 -27.58 -0.42 9.75
N LEU A 258 -28.74 0.23 9.98
CA LEU A 258 -29.01 1.57 9.48
C LEU A 258 -28.08 2.62 10.12
N GLY A 259 -27.74 2.46 11.40
CA GLY A 259 -26.83 3.38 12.07
C GLY A 259 -25.40 3.29 11.52
N ALA A 260 -24.95 2.09 11.15
CA ALA A 260 -23.68 1.91 10.46
C ALA A 260 -23.67 2.59 9.09
N VAL A 261 -24.76 2.48 8.32
CA VAL A 261 -24.92 3.16 7.02
C VAL A 261 -24.81 4.69 7.17
N VAL A 262 -25.53 5.26 8.14
CA VAL A 262 -25.47 6.72 8.42
C VAL A 262 -24.08 7.14 8.89
N ALA A 263 -23.42 6.34 9.73
CA ALA A 263 -22.07 6.60 10.19
C ALA A 263 -21.04 6.55 9.05
N GLY A 264 -21.21 5.64 8.08
CA GLY A 264 -20.45 5.60 6.83
C GLY A 264 -20.65 6.86 5.98
N GLY A 265 -21.88 7.35 5.86
CA GLY A 265 -22.16 8.63 5.19
C GLY A 265 -21.46 9.82 5.85
N ALA A 266 -21.51 9.91 7.18
CA ALA A 266 -20.79 10.94 7.94
C ALA A 266 -19.28 10.86 7.76
N PHE A 267 -18.72 9.65 7.79
CA PHE A 267 -17.30 9.40 7.48
C PHE A 267 -16.93 9.94 6.10
N ALA A 268 -17.71 9.62 5.05
CA ALA A 268 -17.44 10.04 3.68
C ALA A 268 -17.44 11.57 3.53
N LEU A 269 -18.41 12.28 4.13
CA LEU A 269 -18.46 13.74 4.07
C LEU A 269 -17.21 14.38 4.69
N VAL A 270 -16.75 13.85 5.82
CA VAL A 270 -15.55 14.35 6.50
C VAL A 270 -14.28 14.00 5.71
N VAL A 271 -14.18 12.81 5.12
CA VAL A 271 -13.06 12.46 4.22
C VAL A 271 -12.98 13.43 3.05
N VAL A 272 -14.10 13.65 2.34
CA VAL A 272 -14.09 14.54 1.16
C VAL A 272 -13.70 15.96 1.56
N ALA A 273 -14.25 16.49 2.66
CA ALA A 273 -13.90 17.83 3.13
C ALA A 273 -12.44 17.93 3.56
N GLN A 274 -11.93 16.92 4.29
CA GLN A 274 -10.55 16.85 4.77
C GLN A 274 -9.57 16.78 3.59
N GLU A 275 -9.81 15.90 2.62
CA GLU A 275 -8.94 15.75 1.45
C GLU A 275 -9.01 16.97 0.53
N ALA A 276 -10.18 17.57 0.33
CA ALA A 276 -10.30 18.79 -0.46
C ALA A 276 -9.51 19.96 0.18
N ALA A 277 -9.59 20.09 1.51
CA ALA A 277 -8.83 21.07 2.27
C ALA A 277 -7.31 20.82 2.16
N TRP A 278 -6.88 19.56 2.28
CA TRP A 278 -5.49 19.17 2.11
C TRP A 278 -4.97 19.49 0.71
N MET A 279 -5.73 19.11 -0.32
CA MET A 279 -5.39 19.38 -1.71
C MET A 279 -5.29 20.88 -1.99
N ALA A 280 -6.20 21.69 -1.43
CA ALA A 280 -6.17 23.14 -1.57
C ALA A 280 -4.97 23.79 -0.86
N TRP A 281 -4.68 23.42 0.40
CA TRP A 281 -3.74 24.16 1.25
C TRP A 281 -2.35 23.54 1.35
N ALA A 282 -2.25 22.21 1.44
CA ALA A 282 -0.97 21.53 1.60
C ALA A 282 -0.34 21.13 0.27
N VAL A 283 -1.16 20.70 -0.70
CA VAL A 283 -0.68 20.32 -2.05
C VAL A 283 -0.68 21.51 -3.02
N GLY A 284 -1.49 22.55 -2.76
CA GLY A 284 -1.62 23.71 -3.65
C GLY A 284 -2.39 23.43 -4.94
N ARG A 285 -3.23 22.40 -4.95
CA ARG A 285 -4.02 21.90 -6.10
C ARG A 285 -5.48 21.69 -5.69
N PRO A 286 -6.25 22.77 -5.49
CA PRO A 286 -7.65 22.64 -5.09
C PRO A 286 -8.43 21.84 -6.13
N TRP A 287 -9.24 20.89 -5.66
CA TRP A 287 -10.16 20.17 -6.53
C TRP A 287 -11.26 21.09 -7.06
N ALA A 288 -11.62 20.90 -8.32
CA ALA A 288 -12.73 21.62 -8.94
C ALA A 288 -14.06 21.27 -8.22
N PRO A 289 -14.84 22.28 -7.74
CA PRO A 289 -16.06 22.03 -6.98
C PRO A 289 -17.08 21.16 -7.70
N GLU A 290 -17.22 21.31 -9.02
CA GLU A 290 -18.13 20.53 -9.86
C GLU A 290 -17.74 19.04 -9.94
N ARG A 291 -16.44 18.74 -9.99
CA ARG A 291 -15.95 17.34 -9.99
C ARG A 291 -16.15 16.71 -8.63
N MET A 292 -15.93 17.47 -7.56
CA MET A 292 -16.20 17.01 -6.20
C MET A 292 -17.70 16.75 -5.99
N ALA A 293 -18.57 17.66 -6.42
CA ALA A 293 -20.02 17.50 -6.34
C ALA A 293 -20.51 16.25 -7.10
N ALA A 294 -19.97 16.00 -8.29
CA ALA A 294 -20.28 14.81 -9.08
C ALA A 294 -19.80 13.49 -8.43
N ALA A 295 -18.68 13.53 -7.70
CA ALA A 295 -18.11 12.37 -7.03
C ALA A 295 -18.82 11.96 -5.73
N ILE A 296 -19.32 12.95 -4.97
CA ILE A 296 -19.89 12.76 -3.62
C ILE A 296 -20.93 11.62 -3.55
N PRO A 297 -21.91 11.48 -4.47
CA PRO A 297 -22.90 10.40 -4.40
C PRO A 297 -22.28 9.00 -4.43
N GLY A 298 -21.28 8.78 -5.29
CA GLY A 298 -20.58 7.50 -5.39
C GLY A 298 -19.76 7.18 -4.14
N ILE A 299 -19.09 8.19 -3.58
CA ILE A 299 -18.30 8.07 -2.35
C ILE A 299 -19.22 7.78 -1.15
N LEU A 300 -20.35 8.48 -1.03
CA LEU A 300 -21.36 8.25 0.01
C LEU A 300 -21.93 6.83 -0.06
N LEU A 301 -22.32 6.37 -1.25
CA LEU A 301 -22.84 5.02 -1.46
C LEU A 301 -21.80 3.96 -1.07
N THR A 302 -20.54 4.17 -1.46
CA THR A 302 -19.44 3.28 -1.16
C THR A 302 -19.16 3.22 0.35
N ALA A 303 -19.11 4.36 1.03
CA ALA A 303 -18.88 4.39 2.48
C ALA A 303 -20.05 3.79 3.27
N ALA A 304 -21.29 4.03 2.83
CA ALA A 304 -22.49 3.42 3.40
C ALA A 304 -22.46 1.89 3.27
N GLY A 305 -22.16 1.38 2.07
CA GLY A 305 -22.02 -0.06 1.82
C GLY A 305 -20.89 -0.69 2.64
N SER A 306 -19.73 -0.04 2.69
CA SER A 306 -18.56 -0.51 3.43
C SER A 306 -18.80 -0.49 4.94
N ALA A 307 -19.44 0.54 5.48
CA ALA A 307 -19.81 0.59 6.90
C ALA A 307 -20.84 -0.50 7.25
N TRP A 308 -21.76 -0.83 6.34
CA TRP A 308 -22.67 -1.96 6.51
C TRP A 308 -21.94 -3.31 6.49
N VAL A 309 -20.98 -3.49 5.57
CA VAL A 309 -20.07 -4.64 5.53
C VAL A 309 -19.37 -4.80 6.88
N GLY A 310 -18.82 -3.70 7.41
CA GLY A 310 -18.18 -3.69 8.72
C GLY A 310 -19.14 -4.02 9.88
N TRP A 311 -20.38 -3.55 9.82
CA TRP A 311 -21.40 -3.92 10.81
C TRP A 311 -21.73 -5.41 10.78
N ALA A 312 -21.87 -5.99 9.59
CA ALA A 312 -22.14 -7.42 9.42
C ALA A 312 -20.95 -8.25 9.93
N LEU A 313 -19.72 -7.89 9.52
CA LEU A 313 -18.49 -8.55 9.97
C LEU A 313 -18.32 -8.43 11.49
N GLY A 314 -18.49 -7.24 12.05
CA GLY A 314 -18.40 -7.00 13.49
C GLY A 314 -19.47 -7.78 14.26
N THR A 315 -20.66 -7.98 13.69
CA THR A 315 -21.70 -8.83 14.29
C THR A 315 -21.27 -10.29 14.34
N LEU A 316 -20.55 -10.80 13.33
CA LEU A 316 -19.95 -12.14 13.37
C LEU A 316 -18.85 -12.25 14.43
N VAL A 317 -18.00 -11.23 14.57
CA VAL A 317 -16.96 -11.17 15.61
C VAL A 317 -17.58 -11.16 17.00
N THR A 318 -18.58 -10.31 17.25
CA THR A 318 -19.31 -10.27 18.51
C THR A 318 -20.03 -11.60 18.79
N SER A 319 -20.63 -12.22 17.77
CA SER A 319 -21.25 -13.55 17.89
C SER A 319 -20.24 -14.61 18.34
N ALA A 320 -19.04 -14.60 17.76
CA ALA A 320 -17.96 -15.50 18.16
C ALA A 320 -17.53 -15.25 19.62
N ALA A 321 -17.43 -13.97 20.04
CA ALA A 321 -17.07 -13.55 21.39
C ALA A 321 -18.14 -13.88 22.45
N GLU A 322 -19.42 -13.87 22.10
CA GLU A 322 -20.50 -14.24 23.01
C GLU A 322 -20.69 -15.76 23.10
N GLY A 323 -20.15 -16.49 22.12
CA GLY A 323 -20.31 -17.93 21.99
C GLY A 323 -21.62 -18.35 21.33
N ARG A 324 -22.37 -17.40 20.75
CA ARG A 324 -23.68 -17.62 20.11
C ARG A 324 -23.54 -17.95 18.63
N ALA A 325 -24.56 -18.60 18.05
CA ALA A 325 -24.60 -18.86 16.62
C ALA A 325 -24.88 -17.57 15.84
N ALA A 326 -24.22 -17.39 14.69
CA ALA A 326 -24.44 -16.22 13.83
C ALA A 326 -25.92 -16.05 13.43
N GLY A 327 -26.65 -17.15 13.23
CA GLY A 327 -28.08 -17.12 12.96
C GLY A 327 -28.90 -16.41 14.03
N GLU A 328 -28.54 -16.52 15.30
CA GLU A 328 -29.22 -15.78 16.38
C GLU A 328 -28.88 -14.29 16.32
N ALA A 329 -27.65 -13.93 15.94
CA ALA A 329 -27.20 -12.53 15.81
C ALA A 329 -27.93 -11.77 14.71
N PHE A 330 -28.27 -12.44 13.61
CA PHE A 330 -29.04 -11.89 12.50
C PHE A 330 -30.54 -12.24 12.57
N GLY A 331 -31.00 -12.88 13.65
CA GLY A 331 -32.38 -13.30 13.88
C GLY A 331 -32.80 -14.60 13.19
N SER A 332 -32.11 -15.05 12.13
CA SER A 332 -32.24 -16.42 11.61
C SER A 332 -31.01 -16.87 10.83
N ARG A 333 -30.85 -18.20 10.62
CA ARG A 333 -29.80 -18.76 9.75
C ARG A 333 -29.90 -18.22 8.31
N ARG A 334 -31.11 -18.09 7.77
CA ARG A 334 -31.34 -17.53 6.42
C ARG A 334 -30.89 -16.07 6.32
N ARG A 335 -31.21 -15.25 7.33
CA ARG A 335 -30.79 -13.84 7.38
C ARG A 335 -29.27 -13.71 7.53
N SER A 336 -28.66 -14.57 8.34
CA SER A 336 -27.19 -14.63 8.46
C SER A 336 -26.53 -15.01 7.12
N GLY A 337 -27.04 -16.03 6.42
CA GLY A 337 -26.53 -16.41 5.10
C GLY A 337 -26.69 -15.29 4.07
N ALA A 338 -27.85 -14.62 4.04
CA ALA A 338 -28.08 -13.48 3.17
C ALA A 338 -27.16 -12.29 3.49
N ALA A 339 -26.90 -12.01 4.77
CA ALA A 339 -25.98 -10.95 5.17
C ALA A 339 -24.54 -11.25 4.73
N VAL A 340 -24.07 -12.48 4.89
CA VAL A 340 -22.73 -12.89 4.42
C VAL A 340 -22.64 -12.82 2.90
N ALA A 341 -23.66 -13.29 2.17
CA ALA A 341 -23.68 -13.21 0.71
C ALA A 341 -23.66 -11.75 0.22
N LEU A 342 -24.45 -10.87 0.82
CA LEU A 342 -24.46 -9.45 0.49
C LEU A 342 -23.11 -8.78 0.84
N MET A 343 -22.50 -9.15 1.96
CA MET A 343 -21.18 -8.65 2.35
C MET A 343 -20.11 -9.00 1.30
N LEU A 344 -20.09 -10.26 0.83
CA LEU A 344 -19.18 -10.71 -0.21
C LEU A 344 -19.47 -10.04 -1.56
N ALA A 345 -20.74 -9.90 -1.92
CA ALA A 345 -21.15 -9.22 -3.15
C ALA A 345 -20.74 -7.74 -3.17
N LEU A 346 -20.98 -7.00 -2.06
CA LEU A 346 -20.57 -5.61 -1.93
C LEU A 346 -19.05 -5.46 -1.98
N GLY A 347 -18.31 -6.37 -1.32
CA GLY A 347 -16.85 -6.40 -1.40
C GLY A 347 -16.35 -6.62 -2.84
N ALA A 348 -16.92 -7.60 -3.56
CA ALA A 348 -16.57 -7.89 -4.94
C ALA A 348 -16.91 -6.73 -5.89
N VAL A 349 -18.09 -6.13 -5.75
CA VAL A 349 -18.51 -4.96 -6.55
C VAL A 349 -17.61 -3.76 -6.26
N GLY A 350 -17.28 -3.50 -5.00
CA GLY A 350 -16.39 -2.41 -4.62
C GLY A 350 -14.97 -2.58 -5.18
N LEU A 351 -14.40 -3.79 -5.07
CA LEU A 351 -13.09 -4.12 -5.66
C LEU A 351 -13.10 -4.03 -7.19
N ALA A 352 -14.17 -4.48 -7.84
CA ALA A 352 -14.33 -4.34 -9.29
C ALA A 352 -14.45 -2.86 -9.71
N ALA A 353 -15.16 -2.03 -8.94
CA ALA A 353 -15.26 -0.59 -9.17
C ALA A 353 -13.94 0.16 -8.92
N ALA A 354 -13.07 -0.38 -8.06
CA ALA A 354 -11.72 0.11 -7.86
C ALA A 354 -10.76 -0.23 -9.02
N TYR A 355 -11.13 -1.16 -9.90
CA TYR A 355 -10.32 -1.48 -11.07
C TYR A 355 -10.54 -0.43 -12.17
N ARG A 356 -9.59 0.50 -12.31
CA ARG A 356 -9.54 1.49 -13.38
C ARG A 356 -8.31 1.23 -14.26
N PRO A 357 -8.42 0.40 -15.32
CA PRO A 357 -7.29 0.12 -16.18
C PRO A 357 -6.84 1.41 -16.87
N SER A 358 -5.53 1.70 -16.80
CA SER A 358 -4.96 2.83 -17.54
C SER A 358 -5.19 2.65 -19.04
N HIS A 359 -5.71 3.69 -19.69
CA HIS A 359 -5.74 3.75 -21.14
C HIS A 359 -4.31 3.65 -21.70
N ALA A 360 -4.13 2.87 -22.76
CA ALA A 360 -2.86 2.74 -23.45
C ALA A 360 -2.97 3.36 -24.85
N GLU A 361 -2.22 4.43 -25.08
CA GLU A 361 -1.98 4.99 -26.40
C GLU A 361 -0.89 4.17 -27.11
N PRO A 362 -0.87 4.17 -28.46
CA PRO A 362 0.24 3.60 -29.22
C PRO A 362 1.56 4.31 -28.87
N PRO A 363 2.71 3.64 -29.07
CA PRO A 363 4.03 4.24 -28.84
C PRO A 363 4.17 5.57 -29.57
N ALA A 364 4.60 6.60 -28.84
CA ALA A 364 4.67 7.96 -29.36
C ALA A 364 6.03 8.25 -30.01
N SER A 365 6.07 9.11 -31.01
CA SER A 365 7.35 9.61 -31.54
C SER A 365 8.10 10.40 -30.47
N ALA A 366 9.43 10.48 -30.58
CA ALA A 366 10.26 11.27 -29.67
C ALA A 366 9.84 12.75 -29.66
N ALA A 367 9.40 13.27 -30.81
CA ALA A 367 8.84 14.62 -30.91
C ALA A 367 7.54 14.79 -30.12
N ALA A 368 6.63 13.79 -30.16
CA ALA A 368 5.35 13.84 -29.47
C ALA A 368 5.45 13.71 -27.93
N LEU A 369 6.58 13.20 -27.43
CA LEU A 369 6.90 13.11 -26.01
C LEU A 369 7.44 14.42 -25.41
N GLY A 370 7.74 15.43 -26.25
CA GLY A 370 8.18 16.75 -25.79
C GLY A 370 9.49 16.68 -25.02
N LEU A 371 10.54 16.11 -25.61
CA LEU A 371 11.83 15.97 -24.92
C LEU A 371 12.47 17.34 -24.66
N ALA A 372 12.67 17.70 -23.41
CA ALA A 372 13.24 18.97 -22.98
C ALA A 372 14.53 18.79 -22.15
N PRO A 373 15.46 19.77 -22.21
CA PRO A 373 16.63 19.79 -21.34
C PRO A 373 16.22 20.14 -19.90
N ASP A 374 16.54 19.24 -18.97
CA ASP A 374 16.28 19.44 -17.54
C ASP A 374 17.37 18.75 -16.71
N THR A 375 17.94 19.46 -15.73
CA THR A 375 18.93 18.93 -14.76
C THR A 375 18.51 19.12 -13.32
N GLY A 376 17.31 19.67 -13.10
CA GLY A 376 16.70 19.91 -11.80
C GLY A 376 15.90 18.71 -11.29
N PHE A 377 15.67 17.69 -12.12
CA PHE A 377 15.07 16.42 -11.70
C PHE A 377 15.85 15.79 -10.53
N ASP A 378 15.13 15.10 -9.65
CA ASP A 378 15.77 14.23 -8.69
C ASP A 378 16.15 12.91 -9.36
N HIS A 379 17.45 12.65 -9.40
CA HIS A 379 18.04 11.47 -10.04
C HIS A 379 17.46 10.12 -9.60
N ARG A 380 16.84 10.04 -8.41
CA ARG A 380 16.20 8.82 -7.90
C ARG A 380 14.87 8.50 -8.58
N ASP A 381 14.30 9.46 -9.30
CA ASP A 381 13.04 9.34 -10.03
C ASP A 381 13.28 9.15 -11.55
N THR A 382 14.54 8.93 -11.94
CA THR A 382 14.94 8.72 -13.34
C THR A 382 14.80 7.27 -13.77
N VAL A 383 14.57 7.08 -15.07
CA VAL A 383 14.58 5.74 -15.68
C VAL A 383 15.95 5.05 -15.54
N PHE A 384 17.04 5.83 -15.46
CA PHE A 384 18.42 5.33 -15.37
C PHE A 384 18.95 5.19 -13.94
N TRP A 385 18.08 5.26 -12.92
CA TRP A 385 18.52 5.15 -11.53
C TRP A 385 19.28 3.84 -11.32
N GLU A 386 20.59 3.93 -11.03
CA GLU A 386 21.61 2.86 -11.08
C GLU A 386 21.17 1.50 -10.49
N PRO A 387 20.35 1.44 -9.42
CA PRO A 387 19.87 0.17 -8.88
C PRO A 387 18.73 -0.49 -9.66
N LEU A 388 18.10 0.18 -10.62
CA LEU A 388 16.98 -0.34 -11.44
C LEU A 388 17.45 -1.04 -12.72
N LEU A 389 18.74 -0.92 -13.05
CA LEU A 389 19.35 -1.64 -14.16
C LEU A 389 19.93 -2.96 -13.63
N PRO A 390 19.87 -4.07 -14.38
CA PRO A 390 20.64 -5.24 -14.05
C PRO A 390 22.10 -4.83 -13.84
N ASP A 391 22.75 -5.35 -12.78
CA ASP A 391 24.18 -5.12 -12.52
C ASP A 391 25.03 -5.37 -13.78
N GLY A 392 24.53 -6.22 -14.69
CA GLY A 392 25.11 -6.58 -15.99
C GLY A 392 24.93 -5.59 -17.14
N TRP A 393 24.26 -4.43 -17.04
CA TRP A 393 24.20 -3.51 -18.20
C TRP A 393 25.59 -2.93 -18.56
N ARG A 394 26.54 -2.99 -17.62
CA ARG A 394 27.96 -2.72 -17.85
C ARG A 394 28.66 -3.84 -18.65
N ASP A 395 28.07 -5.02 -18.72
CA ASP A 395 28.60 -6.16 -19.46
C ASP A 395 28.06 -6.17 -20.91
N PRO A 396 28.89 -6.52 -21.91
CA PRO A 396 28.45 -6.61 -23.29
C PRO A 396 27.29 -7.60 -23.46
N GLY A 397 26.27 -7.22 -24.21
CA GLY A 397 25.07 -8.03 -24.41
C GLY A 397 23.79 -7.20 -24.53
N ALA A 398 22.68 -7.88 -24.72
CA ALA A 398 21.35 -7.29 -24.72
C ALA A 398 20.65 -7.61 -23.39
N HIS A 399 20.18 -6.56 -22.74
CA HIS A 399 19.49 -6.61 -21.45
C HIS A 399 18.10 -6.03 -21.60
N ALA A 400 17.14 -6.53 -20.81
CA ALA A 400 15.78 -6.00 -20.78
C ALA A 400 15.41 -5.59 -19.36
N ALA A 401 14.63 -4.52 -19.22
CA ALA A 401 14.07 -4.07 -17.96
C ALA A 401 12.65 -3.55 -18.17
N TYR A 402 11.80 -3.67 -17.15
CA TYR A 402 10.49 -3.04 -17.09
C TYR A 402 10.48 -1.95 -16.03
N GLN A 403 9.85 -0.82 -16.33
CA GLN A 403 9.65 0.27 -15.38
C GLN A 403 8.27 0.89 -15.54
N GLU A 404 7.77 1.50 -14.46
CA GLU A 404 6.52 2.26 -14.47
C GLU A 404 6.79 3.72 -14.13
N ALA A 405 6.08 4.61 -14.81
CA ALA A 405 6.03 6.02 -14.49
C ALA A 405 4.59 6.52 -14.52
N ILE A 406 4.30 7.61 -13.82
CA ILE A 406 2.98 8.22 -13.74
C ILE A 406 3.08 9.60 -14.39
N VAL A 407 2.00 10.04 -15.02
CA VAL A 407 1.90 11.43 -15.50
C VAL A 407 1.59 12.35 -14.32
N ASP A 408 2.65 12.79 -13.64
CA ASP A 408 2.61 13.68 -12.48
C ASP A 408 2.92 15.15 -12.87
N GLY A 409 2.86 15.48 -14.17
CA GLY A 409 3.15 16.80 -14.72
C GLY A 409 4.52 17.42 -14.41
N HIS A 410 5.44 16.69 -13.77
CA HIS A 410 6.85 17.08 -13.63
C HIS A 410 7.71 16.54 -14.79
N GLY A 411 7.12 15.69 -15.63
CA GLY A 411 7.79 15.04 -16.75
C GLY A 411 8.58 13.81 -16.29
N ILE A 412 8.96 12.95 -17.23
CA ILE A 412 9.67 11.71 -16.93
C ILE A 412 11.14 11.87 -17.33
N PRO A 413 12.10 11.85 -16.39
CA PRO A 413 13.53 11.89 -16.72
C PRO A 413 13.96 10.57 -17.38
N VAL A 414 14.31 10.62 -18.66
CA VAL A 414 14.63 9.45 -19.50
C VAL A 414 16.09 9.41 -19.93
N GLY A 415 16.88 10.43 -19.61
CA GLY A 415 18.26 10.52 -20.05
C GLY A 415 19.18 9.48 -19.41
N PRO A 416 20.20 8.99 -20.13
CA PRO A 416 21.13 7.99 -19.61
C PRO A 416 22.06 8.56 -18.54
N ALA A 417 22.63 7.66 -17.74
CA ALA A 417 23.63 7.98 -16.72
C ALA A 417 24.80 7.01 -16.70
N TRP A 418 25.91 7.49 -16.14
CA TRP A 418 27.09 6.66 -15.88
C TRP A 418 27.71 7.02 -14.55
N CYS A 419 27.99 6.00 -13.74
CA CYS A 419 28.47 6.17 -12.38
C CYS A 419 29.81 5.46 -12.16
N ALA A 420 30.70 6.09 -11.41
CA ALA A 420 31.96 5.49 -10.98
C ALA A 420 32.25 5.84 -9.52
N ARG A 421 33.17 5.11 -8.90
CA ARG A 421 33.53 5.28 -7.47
C ARG A 421 34.08 6.66 -7.15
N ASP A 422 34.78 7.26 -8.10
CA ASP A 422 35.42 8.56 -7.96
C ASP A 422 35.44 9.33 -9.28
N GLU A 423 35.72 10.63 -9.19
CA GLU A 423 35.71 11.55 -10.33
C GLU A 423 36.77 11.20 -11.39
N ALA A 424 37.95 10.73 -10.97
CA ALA A 424 39.02 10.40 -11.90
C ALA A 424 38.65 9.18 -12.75
N THR A 425 38.03 8.17 -12.14
CA THR A 425 37.52 6.98 -12.81
C THR A 425 36.37 7.33 -13.73
N LEU A 426 35.42 8.14 -13.25
CA LEU A 426 34.30 8.62 -14.06
C LEU A 426 34.80 9.33 -15.33
N ALA A 427 35.74 10.25 -15.19
CA ALA A 427 36.30 11.01 -16.31
C ALA A 427 37.03 10.10 -17.33
N ARG A 428 37.83 9.13 -16.85
CA ARG A 428 38.54 8.18 -17.72
C ARG A 428 37.56 7.32 -18.52
N GLU A 429 36.52 6.80 -17.88
CA GLU A 429 35.55 5.94 -18.55
C GLU A 429 34.73 6.74 -19.58
N LEU A 430 34.17 7.88 -19.19
CA LEU A 430 33.38 8.75 -20.07
C LEU A 430 34.16 9.25 -21.31
N ALA A 431 35.48 9.33 -21.26
CA ALA A 431 36.30 9.69 -22.41
C ALA A 431 36.19 8.66 -23.56
N THR A 432 35.98 7.39 -23.22
CA THR A 432 35.94 6.26 -24.17
C THR A 432 34.52 5.76 -24.48
N LEU A 433 33.54 6.16 -23.67
CA LEU A 433 32.15 5.74 -23.81
C LEU A 433 31.38 6.61 -24.80
N ARG A 434 30.49 5.98 -25.54
CA ARG A 434 29.49 6.65 -26.38
C ARG A 434 28.12 6.11 -26.05
N PHE A 435 27.23 7.01 -25.65
CA PHE A 435 25.84 6.73 -25.33
C PHE A 435 24.97 7.04 -26.54
N ALA A 436 24.03 6.15 -26.82
CA ALA A 436 22.91 6.42 -27.70
C ALA A 436 21.61 6.08 -26.97
N LEU A 437 20.57 6.85 -27.25
CA LEU A 437 19.21 6.62 -26.82
C LEU A 437 18.33 6.61 -28.06
N ALA A 438 17.50 5.59 -28.20
CA ALA A 438 16.37 5.58 -29.12
C ALA A 438 15.08 5.37 -28.32
N ILE A 439 14.03 6.11 -28.67
CA ILE A 439 12.69 5.96 -28.08
C ILE A 439 11.76 5.48 -29.18
N ASN A 440 11.16 4.30 -28.99
CA ASN A 440 10.30 3.63 -29.97
C ASN A 440 10.95 3.52 -31.36
N GLY A 441 12.26 3.25 -31.38
CA GLY A 441 13.05 3.16 -32.61
C GLY A 441 13.54 4.49 -33.19
N GLU A 442 13.13 5.64 -32.65
CA GLU A 442 13.60 6.96 -33.10
C GLU A 442 14.83 7.41 -32.29
N PRO A 443 15.97 7.74 -32.94
CA PRO A 443 17.17 8.17 -32.24
C PRO A 443 16.99 9.57 -31.62
N VAL A 444 17.46 9.74 -30.39
CA VAL A 444 17.50 11.02 -29.67
C VAL A 444 18.91 11.60 -29.76
N ASP A 445 19.01 12.84 -30.25
CA ASP A 445 20.28 13.59 -30.31
C ASP A 445 20.68 14.10 -28.92
N LEU A 446 21.37 13.23 -28.17
CA LEU A 446 21.83 13.50 -26.80
C LEU A 446 22.81 14.69 -26.72
N ALA A 447 23.42 15.13 -27.82
CA ALA A 447 24.36 16.26 -27.82
C ALA A 447 23.68 17.60 -27.51
N ARG A 448 22.35 17.69 -27.67
CA ARG A 448 21.56 18.89 -27.39
C ARG A 448 21.22 19.08 -25.92
N TYR A 449 21.49 18.07 -25.09
CA TYR A 449 21.03 18.04 -23.71
C TYR A 449 22.19 18.29 -22.73
N PRO A 450 21.94 19.06 -21.66
CA PRO A 450 22.96 19.36 -20.67
C PRO A 450 23.36 18.10 -19.89
N ARG A 451 24.57 18.11 -19.33
CA ARG A 451 25.04 17.07 -18.42
C ARG A 451 25.13 17.59 -17.00
N THR A 452 24.86 16.73 -16.04
CA THR A 452 24.91 17.09 -14.63
C THR A 452 25.54 15.97 -13.81
N ARG A 453 26.41 16.32 -12.86
CA ARG A 453 27.05 15.35 -11.97
C ARG A 453 26.37 15.35 -10.60
N ARG A 454 26.19 14.16 -10.04
CA ARG A 454 25.55 13.95 -8.73
C ARG A 454 26.33 12.91 -7.94
N ARG A 455 26.61 13.23 -6.67
CA ARG A 455 27.25 12.29 -5.75
C ARG A 455 26.18 11.43 -5.11
N LEU A 456 26.41 10.12 -5.08
CA LEU A 456 25.52 9.14 -4.48
C LEU A 456 25.79 9.00 -2.97
N ARG A 457 24.88 8.33 -2.27
CA ARG A 457 24.96 8.11 -0.81
C ARG A 457 26.17 7.28 -0.40
N ASP A 458 26.63 6.37 -1.26
CA ASP A 458 27.81 5.54 -1.06
C ASP A 458 29.13 6.25 -1.39
N GLY A 459 29.07 7.53 -1.80
CA GLY A 459 30.21 8.35 -2.16
C GLY A 459 30.56 8.35 -3.65
N GLY A 460 29.94 7.46 -4.45
CA GLY A 460 30.12 7.39 -5.91
C GLY A 460 29.67 8.66 -6.63
N LEU A 461 30.10 8.84 -7.87
CA LEU A 461 29.77 10.00 -8.70
C LEU A 461 29.15 9.53 -10.02
N CYS A 462 27.97 10.07 -10.33
CA CYS A 462 27.25 9.83 -11.57
C CYS A 462 27.21 11.07 -12.45
N GLU A 463 27.40 10.91 -13.75
CA GLU A 463 27.06 11.92 -14.77
C GLU A 463 25.77 11.51 -15.48
N TRP A 464 24.81 12.42 -15.49
CA TRP A 464 23.49 12.27 -16.10
C TRP A 464 23.37 13.17 -17.31
N ILE A 465 22.72 12.70 -18.36
CA ILE A 465 22.27 13.55 -19.47
C ILE A 465 20.83 13.99 -19.18
N GLY A 466 20.59 15.29 -19.11
CA GLY A 466 19.33 15.86 -18.67
C GLY A 466 18.25 15.87 -19.73
N VAL A 467 17.68 14.70 -20.03
CA VAL A 467 16.56 14.53 -20.96
C VAL A 467 15.29 14.20 -20.18
N THR A 468 14.27 15.04 -20.27
CA THR A 468 12.97 14.81 -19.63
C THR A 468 11.87 14.83 -20.68
N ALA A 469 11.01 13.81 -20.69
CA ALA A 469 9.79 13.78 -21.49
C ALA A 469 8.70 14.62 -20.79
N THR A 470 8.37 15.79 -21.32
CA THR A 470 7.41 16.71 -20.67
C THR A 470 5.96 16.43 -21.02
N THR A 471 5.70 15.66 -22.08
CA THR A 471 4.35 15.24 -22.48
C THR A 471 4.26 13.71 -22.56
N PRO A 472 4.46 13.00 -21.43
CA PRO A 472 4.42 11.56 -21.41
C PRO A 472 3.03 11.05 -21.82
N ARG A 473 3.00 10.03 -22.69
CA ARG A 473 1.77 9.44 -23.22
C ARG A 473 1.43 8.16 -22.47
N PRO A 474 0.21 8.01 -21.91
CA PRO A 474 -0.22 6.78 -21.27
C PRO A 474 -0.04 5.58 -22.20
N GLY A 475 0.52 4.47 -21.73
CA GLY A 475 0.85 3.32 -22.56
C GLY A 475 2.30 2.91 -22.43
N PHE A 476 2.77 2.07 -23.35
CA PHE A 476 4.13 1.56 -23.35
C PHE A 476 5.03 2.39 -24.26
N GLN A 477 6.18 2.78 -23.73
CA GLN A 477 7.27 3.38 -24.49
C GLN A 477 8.49 2.44 -24.36
N GLU A 478 9.12 2.14 -25.48
CA GLU A 478 10.38 1.39 -25.50
C GLU A 478 11.55 2.37 -25.54
N LEU A 479 12.43 2.29 -24.55
CA LEU A 479 13.64 3.09 -24.51
C LEU A 479 14.84 2.16 -24.69
N THR A 480 15.50 2.27 -25.82
CA THR A 480 16.69 1.50 -26.15
C THR A 480 17.92 2.36 -25.91
N TYR A 481 18.71 1.96 -24.92
CA TYR A 481 19.97 2.62 -24.59
C TYR A 481 21.11 1.74 -25.07
N THR A 482 22.06 2.33 -25.79
CA THR A 482 23.24 1.62 -26.30
C THR A 482 24.51 2.28 -25.81
N LEU A 483 25.43 1.45 -25.33
CA LEU A 483 26.74 1.83 -24.84
C LEU A 483 27.82 1.20 -25.73
N ALA A 484 28.57 2.02 -26.43
CA ALA A 484 29.74 1.59 -27.19
C ALA A 484 31.04 1.94 -26.45
N ARG A 485 31.98 0.99 -26.40
CA ARG A 485 33.33 1.14 -25.80
C ARG A 485 34.39 1.02 -26.90
N GLY A 486 34.75 2.13 -27.54
CA GLY A 486 35.71 2.11 -28.65
C GLY A 486 35.34 1.08 -29.73
N ALA A 487 36.24 0.12 -30.01
CA ALA A 487 36.02 -0.97 -30.99
C ALA A 487 35.46 -2.28 -30.38
N GLY A 488 35.10 -2.30 -29.10
CA GLY A 488 34.55 -3.48 -28.42
C GLY A 488 33.07 -3.74 -28.71
N ALA A 489 32.56 -4.88 -28.24
CA ALA A 489 31.14 -5.21 -28.31
C ALA A 489 30.30 -4.18 -27.50
N ALA A 490 29.21 -3.71 -28.11
CA ALA A 490 28.29 -2.79 -27.45
C ALA A 490 27.45 -3.52 -26.38
N SER A 491 27.03 -2.76 -25.36
CA SER A 491 25.98 -3.17 -24.45
C SER A 491 24.70 -2.42 -24.81
N THR A 492 23.57 -3.12 -24.80
CA THR A 492 22.25 -2.53 -25.06
C THR A 492 21.31 -2.91 -23.94
N ILE A 493 20.58 -1.92 -23.41
CA ILE A 493 19.46 -2.16 -22.49
C ILE A 493 18.18 -1.59 -23.09
N ILE A 494 17.17 -2.46 -23.16
CA ILE A 494 15.82 -2.13 -23.63
C ILE A 494 14.93 -2.00 -22.41
N VAL A 495 14.48 -0.78 -22.12
CA VAL A 495 13.55 -0.50 -21.03
C VAL A 495 12.13 -0.38 -21.61
N GLN A 496 11.26 -1.29 -21.20
CA GLN A 496 9.82 -1.17 -21.41
C GLN A 496 9.24 -0.28 -20.31
N LEU A 497 9.01 1.00 -20.63
CA LEU A 497 8.43 1.98 -19.72
C LEU A 497 6.92 2.04 -19.90
N ARG A 498 6.18 1.63 -18.88
CA ARG A 498 4.73 1.82 -18.81
C ARG A 498 4.39 3.15 -18.15
N VAL A 499 3.87 4.09 -18.93
CA VAL A 499 3.32 5.34 -18.44
C VAL A 499 1.86 5.12 -18.06
N LYS A 500 1.53 5.32 -16.79
CA LYS A 500 0.16 5.26 -16.27
C LYS A 500 -0.47 6.64 -16.26
N ALA A 501 -1.71 6.72 -16.73
CA ALA A 501 -2.56 7.86 -16.44
C ALA A 501 -2.81 7.96 -14.92
N PRO A 502 -2.91 9.18 -14.38
CA PRO A 502 -3.19 9.40 -12.96
C PRO A 502 -4.56 8.85 -12.53
#